data_AF-A0A6C0HEN6-F1
#
_entry.id   AF-A0A6C0HEN6-F1
#
_cell.length_a   1.000
_cell.length_b   1.000
_cell.length_c   1.000
_cell.angle_alpha   90.00
_cell.angle_beta   90.00
_cell.angle_gamma   90.00
#
_symmetry.space_group_name_H-M   'P 1'
#
loop_
_entity.id
_entity.type
_entity.pdbx_description
1 polymer ?
#
loop_
_entity_poly.entity_id
_entity_poly.type
_entity_poly.pdbx_seq_one_letter_code
_entity_poly.pdbx_strand_id
1 'polypeptide(L)'
;MTTTYLFSDTYNHETFKLIYDVNPSPVMGSLFDLVPIAFPRKIGPIEEQFPSLLSILKDVPLQVRIFLYALKHERIQKHFLSWHKYDLFIKRMNYLNSSYPLLQLNMTYTDIYSYPSSNDIYAWITKEQHVKSAFLILVQRWLYKKYKRNIINENDPWTLSPPEKCVKLFDVRSRGVYIFEASSLKKHMEFSLGYSEWQFPVPSCPKNPFTNIEFNQGQLGAIREKIRLHGFSSWMIEAFAESFWDIHTFKNDNAVMLKIYSVKQLVKNPESTECRETLQEFIEQEFEYNNYRDDRYIVALKWAVKNRIKDPYMIEWLQLFKAYHILKIRHGIVSINNHHLTNIHRESYELLMNKAVIKKFIKERVETIRKSNISVVSTDTNPALNSVTPLTEHQPNPPVQDINYGIGLLQDIENHMEMLSLLPSHDINHHNIQYLINMLDNDENI
;
A
#
# COMPACT_ATOMS: atom_id res chain seq x y z
N MET A 1 30.62 9.16 -49.63
CA MET A 1 30.63 8.81 -48.20
C MET A 1 29.73 9.77 -47.45
N THR A 2 28.42 9.48 -47.44
CA THR A 2 27.48 9.83 -46.37
C THR A 2 26.17 9.16 -46.72
N THR A 3 25.74 8.28 -45.84
CA THR A 3 24.56 7.43 -45.97
C THR A 3 23.34 8.26 -45.60
N THR A 4 22.38 8.40 -46.51
CA THR A 4 21.04 8.93 -46.21
C THR A 4 20.04 7.99 -46.86
N TYR A 5 19.56 7.02 -46.08
CA TYR A 5 18.45 6.15 -46.47
C TYR A 5 17.14 6.87 -46.18
N LEU A 6 16.54 7.41 -47.24
CA LEU A 6 15.09 7.56 -47.37
C LEU A 6 14.60 6.29 -48.06
N PHE A 7 13.94 5.40 -47.32
CA PHE A 7 13.05 4.39 -47.89
C PHE A 7 11.69 4.54 -47.23
N SER A 8 10.78 5.09 -48.02
CA SER A 8 9.37 4.73 -47.99
C SER A 8 9.28 3.22 -48.21
N ASP A 9 8.57 2.52 -47.34
CA ASP A 9 7.85 1.33 -47.75
C ASP A 9 6.59 1.19 -46.89
N THR A 10 5.46 1.35 -47.57
CA THR A 10 4.13 0.92 -47.16
C THR A 10 4.19 -0.56 -46.76
N TYR A 11 4.32 -0.82 -45.45
CA TYR A 11 4.19 -2.16 -44.91
C TYR A 11 2.73 -2.43 -44.53
N ASN A 12 2.21 -3.46 -45.17
CA ASN A 12 0.84 -3.94 -45.14
C ASN A 12 0.41 -4.33 -43.71
N HIS A 13 -0.50 -3.57 -43.12
CA HIS A 13 -0.98 -3.77 -41.74
C HIS A 13 -2.00 -4.92 -41.59
N GLU A 14 -2.34 -5.61 -42.67
CA GLU A 14 -3.41 -6.63 -42.67
C GLU A 14 -2.95 -8.06 -42.39
N THR A 15 -1.65 -8.38 -42.50
CA THR A 15 -1.17 -9.76 -42.29
C THR A 15 -0.81 -10.07 -40.84
N PHE A 16 -0.68 -9.06 -39.97
CA PHE A 16 -0.45 -9.26 -38.52
C PHE A 16 -1.72 -9.27 -37.67
N LYS A 17 -2.89 -8.99 -38.28
CA LYS A 17 -4.17 -8.96 -37.58
C LYS A 17 -4.84 -10.34 -37.47
N LEU A 18 -4.45 -11.30 -38.29
CA LEU A 18 -5.02 -12.66 -38.30
C LEU A 18 -4.39 -13.64 -37.30
N ILE A 19 -3.32 -13.26 -36.60
CA ILE A 19 -2.65 -14.11 -35.60
C ILE A 19 -3.11 -13.76 -34.16
N TYR A 20 -3.76 -12.61 -33.95
CA TYR A 20 -4.25 -12.18 -32.63
C TYR A 20 -5.78 -12.09 -32.50
N ASP A 21 -6.55 -12.36 -33.57
CA ASP A 21 -8.03 -12.36 -33.53
C ASP A 21 -8.67 -13.74 -33.31
N VAL A 22 -7.92 -14.71 -32.78
CA VAL A 22 -8.56 -15.86 -32.10
C VAL A 22 -8.72 -15.50 -30.64
N ASN A 23 -9.87 -14.90 -30.34
CA ASN A 23 -10.44 -14.77 -29.00
C ASN A 23 -10.05 -15.97 -28.11
N PRO A 24 -9.16 -15.83 -27.11
CA PRO A 24 -9.13 -16.80 -26.04
C PRO A 24 -10.45 -16.62 -25.29
N SER A 25 -11.34 -17.60 -25.45
CA SER A 25 -12.58 -17.69 -24.70
C SER A 25 -12.35 -17.26 -23.24
N PRO A 26 -13.16 -16.34 -22.67
CA PRO A 26 -13.00 -15.88 -21.29
C PRO A 26 -13.30 -16.97 -20.24
N VAL A 27 -13.52 -18.22 -20.67
CA VAL A 27 -13.92 -19.35 -19.82
C VAL A 27 -12.72 -20.04 -19.11
N MET A 28 -11.47 -19.72 -19.44
CA MET A 28 -10.28 -20.36 -18.82
C MET A 28 -9.57 -19.50 -17.76
N GLY A 29 -9.98 -18.24 -17.58
CA GLY A 29 -9.35 -17.31 -16.61
C GLY A 29 -9.80 -17.45 -15.16
N SER A 30 -10.84 -18.24 -14.84
CA SER A 30 -11.46 -18.23 -13.50
C SER A 30 -11.72 -19.62 -12.88
N LEU A 31 -10.94 -20.65 -13.23
CA LEU A 31 -11.04 -21.95 -12.54
C LEU A 31 -10.45 -21.93 -11.11
N PHE A 32 -9.85 -20.82 -10.70
CA PHE A 32 -9.29 -20.61 -9.36
C PHE A 32 -10.15 -19.71 -8.43
N ASP A 33 -11.26 -19.15 -8.93
CA ASP A 33 -12.21 -18.36 -8.13
C ASP A 33 -13.42 -19.20 -7.70
N LEU A 34 -13.20 -20.23 -6.87
CA LEU A 34 -14.31 -20.89 -6.20
C LEU A 34 -14.69 -20.11 -4.93
N VAL A 35 -15.59 -19.13 -5.13
CA VAL A 35 -16.49 -18.57 -4.11
C VAL A 35 -17.07 -19.71 -3.27
N PRO A 36 -17.20 -19.58 -1.94
CA PRO A 36 -17.88 -20.59 -1.13
C PRO A 36 -19.39 -20.52 -1.42
N ILE A 37 -19.85 -21.35 -2.36
CA ILE A 37 -21.28 -21.49 -2.64
C ILE A 37 -21.97 -22.02 -1.38
N ALA A 38 -22.93 -21.26 -0.87
CA ALA A 38 -23.77 -21.66 0.25
C ALA A 38 -24.70 -22.81 -0.20
N PHE A 39 -24.65 -23.96 0.48
CA PHE A 39 -25.46 -25.13 0.13
C PHE A 39 -25.95 -25.92 1.36
N PRO A 40 -27.08 -26.65 1.22
CA PRO A 40 -27.98 -27.01 2.32
C PRO A 40 -27.45 -28.06 3.30
N ARG A 41 -28.05 -28.06 4.50
CA ARG A 41 -27.60 -28.70 5.74
C ARG A 41 -27.68 -30.23 5.83
N LYS A 42 -28.02 -30.98 4.77
CA LYS A 42 -28.00 -32.45 4.79
C LYS A 42 -27.56 -33.01 3.43
N ILE A 43 -26.51 -33.84 3.46
CA ILE A 43 -25.99 -34.58 2.31
C ILE A 43 -26.09 -36.07 2.65
N GLY A 44 -26.87 -36.81 1.86
CA GLY A 44 -26.93 -38.27 1.86
C GLY A 44 -25.67 -38.90 1.23
N PRO A 45 -25.60 -40.23 1.11
CA PRO A 45 -24.45 -40.93 0.52
C PRO A 45 -24.15 -40.44 -0.90
N ILE A 46 -22.86 -40.36 -1.24
CA ILE A 46 -22.31 -39.82 -2.51
C ILE A 46 -22.93 -40.50 -3.75
N GLU A 47 -23.35 -41.75 -3.61
CA GLU A 47 -23.98 -42.56 -4.65
C GLU A 47 -25.35 -42.02 -5.10
N GLU A 48 -26.07 -41.29 -4.24
CA GLU A 48 -27.36 -40.70 -4.57
C GLU A 48 -27.25 -39.31 -5.19
N GLN A 49 -26.14 -38.59 -4.96
CA GLN A 49 -25.98 -37.20 -5.42
C GLN A 49 -25.35 -37.08 -6.80
N PHE A 50 -24.66 -38.12 -7.29
CA PHE A 50 -23.98 -38.06 -8.58
C PHE A 50 -24.06 -39.37 -9.40
N PRO A 51 -25.26 -39.83 -9.81
CA PRO A 51 -25.40 -40.94 -10.76
C PRO A 51 -24.65 -40.70 -12.08
N SER A 52 -24.55 -39.43 -12.49
CA SER A 52 -23.82 -38.99 -13.68
C SER A 52 -22.30 -39.11 -13.57
N LEU A 53 -21.72 -39.14 -12.37
CA LEU A 53 -20.27 -39.27 -12.22
C LEU A 53 -19.81 -40.71 -12.51
N LEU A 54 -20.63 -41.71 -12.17
CA LEU A 54 -20.38 -43.12 -12.47
C LEU A 54 -20.55 -43.44 -13.97
N SER A 55 -21.45 -42.77 -14.68
CA SER A 55 -21.54 -42.89 -16.14
C SER A 55 -20.38 -42.16 -16.83
N ILE A 56 -19.96 -40.98 -16.34
CA ILE A 56 -18.76 -40.28 -16.82
C ILE A 56 -17.50 -41.14 -16.61
N LEU A 57 -17.40 -41.87 -15.50
CA LEU A 57 -16.24 -42.72 -15.17
C LEU A 57 -16.06 -43.96 -16.07
N LYS A 58 -17.05 -44.36 -16.88
CA LYS A 58 -16.91 -45.48 -17.84
C LYS A 58 -15.92 -45.17 -18.97
N ASP A 59 -15.83 -43.90 -19.37
CA ASP A 59 -14.97 -43.42 -20.46
C ASP A 59 -13.68 -42.77 -19.96
N VAL A 60 -13.46 -42.77 -18.64
CA VAL A 60 -12.23 -42.22 -18.06
C VAL A 60 -11.09 -43.23 -18.24
N PRO A 61 -9.87 -42.79 -18.65
CA PRO A 61 -8.71 -43.66 -18.77
C PRO A 61 -8.50 -44.53 -17.53
N LEU A 62 -8.17 -45.79 -17.74
CA LEU A 62 -8.02 -46.81 -16.69
C LEU A 62 -7.08 -46.34 -15.56
N GLN A 63 -6.07 -45.51 -15.87
CA GLN A 63 -5.16 -44.96 -14.87
C GLN A 63 -5.86 -44.10 -13.81
N VAL A 64 -6.88 -43.32 -14.20
CA VAL A 64 -7.65 -42.47 -13.27
C VAL A 64 -8.63 -43.31 -12.46
N ARG A 65 -9.20 -44.37 -13.03
CA ARG A 65 -10.05 -45.33 -12.29
C ARG A 65 -9.24 -46.09 -11.23
N ILE A 66 -8.06 -46.59 -11.61
CA ILE A 66 -7.11 -47.24 -10.70
C ILE A 66 -6.66 -46.26 -9.61
N PHE A 67 -6.47 -44.99 -9.95
CA PHE A 67 -6.08 -43.96 -8.99
C PHE A 67 -7.20 -43.57 -8.02
N LEU A 68 -8.45 -43.43 -8.49
CA LEU A 68 -9.62 -43.22 -7.62
C LEU A 68 -9.87 -44.43 -6.70
N TYR A 69 -9.61 -45.64 -7.19
CA TYR A 69 -9.63 -46.86 -6.39
C TYR A 69 -8.51 -46.89 -5.35
N ALA A 70 -7.30 -46.47 -5.72
CA ALA A 70 -6.14 -46.33 -4.83
C ALA A 70 -6.39 -45.31 -3.71
N LEU A 71 -7.09 -44.21 -3.99
CA LEU A 71 -7.50 -43.21 -3.00
C LEU A 71 -8.56 -43.72 -2.02
N LYS A 72 -9.30 -44.78 -2.36
CA LYS A 72 -10.28 -45.41 -1.46
C LYS A 72 -9.61 -46.35 -0.45
N HIS A 73 -8.35 -46.74 -0.68
CA HIS A 73 -7.63 -47.73 0.14
C HIS A 73 -6.50 -47.09 0.97
N GLU A 74 -6.65 -47.10 2.30
CA GLU A 74 -5.75 -46.46 3.27
C GLU A 74 -4.28 -46.92 3.18
N ARG A 75 -4.04 -48.18 2.76
CA ARG A 75 -2.69 -48.73 2.53
C ARG A 75 -1.98 -48.14 1.31
N ILE A 76 -2.72 -47.76 0.27
CA ILE A 76 -2.16 -47.23 -0.97
C ILE A 76 -1.90 -45.72 -0.85
N GLN A 77 -2.71 -45.00 -0.06
CA GLN A 77 -2.50 -43.60 0.29
C GLN A 77 -1.12 -43.34 0.95
N LYS A 78 -0.66 -44.23 1.83
CA LYS A 78 0.68 -44.13 2.47
C LYS A 78 1.84 -44.31 1.49
N HIS A 79 1.63 -44.93 0.33
CA HIS A 79 2.66 -45.14 -0.68
C HIS A 79 2.69 -44.09 -1.79
N PHE A 80 1.59 -43.37 -2.03
CA PHE A 80 1.52 -42.33 -3.06
C PHE A 80 2.17 -40.99 -2.65
N LEU A 81 2.33 -40.75 -1.35
CA LEU A 81 2.87 -39.50 -0.80
C LEU A 81 4.41 -39.36 -0.88
N SER A 82 5.16 -40.38 -1.31
CA SER A 82 6.61 -40.25 -1.54
C SER A 82 6.88 -39.92 -3.01
N TRP A 83 7.21 -38.68 -3.32
CA TRP A 83 7.50 -38.16 -4.67
C TRP A 83 8.52 -39.01 -5.48
N HIS A 84 9.38 -39.78 -4.80
CA HIS A 84 10.28 -40.75 -5.41
C HIS A 84 9.60 -41.89 -6.19
N LYS A 85 8.27 -42.05 -6.09
CA LYS A 85 7.50 -43.07 -6.82
C LYS A 85 6.80 -42.55 -8.08
N TYR A 86 6.83 -41.26 -8.39
CA TYR A 86 6.36 -40.76 -9.68
C TYR A 86 7.29 -41.25 -10.81
N ASP A 87 8.60 -41.24 -10.55
CA ASP A 87 9.61 -41.79 -11.44
C ASP A 87 9.47 -43.31 -11.58
N LEU A 88 9.11 -44.00 -10.49
CA LEU A 88 8.78 -45.42 -10.51
C LEU A 88 7.46 -45.70 -11.25
N PHE A 89 6.49 -44.79 -11.21
CA PHE A 89 5.22 -44.89 -11.95
C PHE A 89 5.46 -44.69 -13.45
N ILE A 90 6.26 -43.71 -13.85
CA ILE A 90 6.67 -43.51 -15.26
C ILE A 90 7.51 -44.70 -15.74
N LYS A 91 8.48 -45.17 -14.96
CA LYS A 91 9.27 -46.38 -15.28
C LYS A 91 8.40 -47.63 -15.36
N ARG A 92 7.38 -47.77 -14.50
CA ARG A 92 6.46 -48.92 -14.51
C ARG A 92 5.42 -48.82 -15.63
N MET A 93 5.01 -47.62 -16.03
CA MET A 93 4.19 -47.39 -17.22
C MET A 93 4.98 -47.70 -18.50
N ASN A 94 6.25 -47.28 -18.56
CA ASN A 94 7.15 -47.63 -19.66
C ASN A 94 7.47 -49.13 -19.68
N TYR A 95 7.63 -49.77 -18.51
CA TYR A 95 7.83 -51.21 -18.37
C TYR A 95 6.57 -52.02 -18.72
N LEU A 96 5.37 -51.56 -18.36
CA LEU A 96 4.12 -52.20 -18.75
C LEU A 96 3.88 -52.08 -20.25
N ASN A 97 4.26 -50.95 -20.87
CA ASN A 97 4.29 -50.80 -22.33
C ASN A 97 5.33 -51.70 -23.01
N SER A 98 6.46 -52.00 -22.34
CA SER A 98 7.50 -52.85 -22.92
C SER A 98 7.32 -54.35 -22.63
N SER A 99 6.57 -54.72 -21.58
CA SER A 99 6.57 -56.09 -21.02
C SER A 99 5.22 -56.82 -21.09
N TYR A 100 4.13 -56.16 -21.51
CA TYR A 100 2.87 -56.81 -21.85
C TYR A 100 2.49 -56.54 -23.32
N PRO A 101 2.92 -57.40 -24.27
CA PRO A 101 2.48 -57.34 -25.66
C PRO A 101 1.02 -57.81 -25.84
N LEU A 102 0.35 -58.27 -24.78
CA LEU A 102 -0.98 -58.92 -24.86
C LEU A 102 -2.16 -57.94 -24.92
N LEU A 103 -1.90 -56.64 -25.01
CA LEU A 103 -2.80 -55.69 -25.66
C LEU A 103 -2.30 -55.41 -27.09
N GLN A 104 -2.08 -56.48 -27.85
CA GLN A 104 -2.23 -56.43 -29.30
C GLN A 104 -3.72 -56.18 -29.60
N LEU A 105 -4.17 -54.95 -29.35
CA LEU A 105 -5.12 -54.35 -30.27
C LEU A 105 -4.45 -54.50 -31.64
N ASN A 106 -5.09 -55.22 -32.55
CA ASN A 106 -4.69 -55.34 -33.95
C ASN A 106 -4.73 -53.96 -34.61
N MET A 107 -3.85 -53.05 -34.21
CA MET A 107 -3.53 -51.86 -34.97
C MET A 107 -2.45 -52.29 -35.95
N THR A 108 -2.84 -52.38 -37.21
CA THR A 108 -1.93 -52.67 -38.29
C THR A 108 -0.84 -51.59 -38.34
N TYR A 109 0.37 -51.93 -38.80
CA TYR A 109 1.51 -50.99 -38.85
C TYR A 109 1.22 -49.71 -39.67
N THR A 110 0.14 -49.71 -40.47
CA THR A 110 -0.43 -48.57 -41.19
C THR A 110 -1.19 -47.57 -40.30
N ASP A 111 -1.66 -47.97 -39.12
CA ASP A 111 -2.37 -47.10 -38.17
C ASP A 111 -1.43 -46.28 -37.28
N ILE A 112 -0.11 -46.53 -37.35
CA ILE A 112 0.92 -45.88 -36.52
C ILE A 112 1.32 -44.50 -37.07
N TYR A 113 0.96 -44.17 -38.32
CA TYR A 113 1.30 -42.91 -38.97
C TYR A 113 0.13 -41.95 -39.20
N SER A 114 -1.09 -42.30 -38.81
CA SER A 114 -2.15 -41.31 -38.69
C SER A 114 -1.87 -40.50 -37.43
N TYR A 115 -1.07 -39.44 -37.57
CA TYR A 115 -0.98 -38.42 -36.54
C TYR A 115 -2.40 -38.05 -36.13
N PRO A 116 -2.75 -38.14 -34.83
CA PRO A 116 -4.08 -37.74 -34.37
C PRO A 116 -4.34 -36.35 -34.93
N SER A 117 -5.55 -36.14 -35.44
CA SER A 117 -5.88 -34.83 -35.98
C SER A 117 -5.65 -33.79 -34.88
N SER A 118 -5.32 -32.55 -35.24
CA SER A 118 -5.15 -31.47 -34.25
C SER A 118 -6.34 -31.42 -33.27
N ASN A 119 -7.55 -31.70 -33.77
CA ASN A 119 -8.77 -31.77 -32.99
C ASN A 119 -8.77 -32.89 -31.93
N ASP A 120 -8.22 -34.07 -32.25
CA ASP A 120 -8.11 -35.19 -31.30
C ASP A 120 -7.13 -34.86 -30.17
N ILE A 121 -6.01 -34.20 -30.49
CA ILE A 121 -5.04 -33.72 -29.50
C ILE A 121 -5.68 -32.68 -28.59
N TYR A 122 -6.40 -31.69 -29.14
CA TYR A 122 -7.13 -30.71 -28.35
C TYR A 122 -8.17 -31.37 -27.45
N ALA A 123 -8.96 -32.32 -27.96
CA ALA A 123 -9.96 -33.03 -27.18
C ALA A 123 -9.34 -33.82 -26.02
N TRP A 124 -8.17 -34.45 -26.23
CA TRP A 124 -7.43 -35.13 -25.18
C TRP A 124 -6.93 -34.16 -24.11
N ILE A 125 -6.31 -33.05 -24.51
CA ILE A 125 -5.83 -32.02 -23.58
C ILE A 125 -7.00 -31.47 -22.76
N THR A 126 -8.13 -31.15 -23.39
CA THR A 126 -9.33 -30.67 -22.67
C THR A 126 -9.85 -31.69 -21.66
N LYS A 127 -9.93 -32.97 -22.04
CA LYS A 127 -10.34 -34.05 -21.12
C LYS A 127 -9.37 -34.19 -19.94
N GLU A 128 -8.06 -34.14 -20.20
CA GLU A 128 -7.04 -34.20 -19.16
C GLU A 128 -7.17 -33.02 -18.19
N GLN A 129 -7.37 -31.80 -18.71
CA GLN A 129 -7.58 -30.61 -17.88
C GLN A 129 -8.86 -30.72 -17.04
N HIS A 130 -9.96 -31.25 -17.59
CA HIS A 130 -11.18 -31.48 -16.83
C HIS A 130 -10.96 -32.47 -15.67
N VAL A 131 -10.23 -33.57 -15.91
CA VAL A 131 -9.91 -34.54 -14.85
C VAL A 131 -9.01 -33.91 -13.78
N LYS A 132 -7.97 -33.17 -14.18
CA LYS A 132 -7.09 -32.44 -13.25
C LYS A 132 -7.89 -31.46 -12.38
N SER A 133 -8.76 -30.66 -12.98
CA SER A 133 -9.62 -29.71 -12.27
C SER A 133 -10.57 -30.41 -11.30
N ALA A 134 -11.26 -31.46 -11.72
CA ALA A 134 -12.14 -32.24 -10.85
C ALA A 134 -11.38 -32.85 -9.66
N PHE A 135 -10.15 -33.33 -9.90
CA PHE A 135 -9.31 -33.89 -8.86
C PHE A 135 -8.84 -32.81 -7.87
N LEU A 136 -8.42 -31.64 -8.34
CA LEU A 136 -8.04 -30.51 -7.49
C LEU A 136 -9.20 -30.09 -6.59
N ILE A 137 -10.42 -30.00 -7.13
CA ILE A 137 -11.62 -29.70 -6.34
C ILE A 137 -11.85 -30.75 -5.26
N LEU A 138 -11.71 -32.04 -5.59
CA LEU A 138 -11.87 -33.12 -4.62
C LEU A 138 -10.84 -33.04 -3.49
N VAL A 139 -9.56 -32.82 -3.83
CA VAL A 139 -8.47 -32.67 -2.86
C VAL A 139 -8.72 -31.45 -1.97
N GLN A 140 -9.08 -30.31 -2.56
CA GLN A 140 -9.40 -29.09 -1.80
C GLN A 140 -10.56 -29.32 -0.83
N ARG A 141 -11.65 -29.98 -1.27
CA ARG A 141 -12.79 -30.33 -0.40
C ARG A 141 -12.38 -31.26 0.74
N TRP A 142 -11.53 -32.25 0.45
CA TRP A 142 -11.00 -33.16 1.47
C TRP A 142 -10.12 -32.41 2.49
N LEU A 143 -9.19 -31.58 2.03
CA LEU A 143 -8.34 -30.76 2.90
C LEU A 143 -9.17 -29.80 3.75
N TYR A 144 -10.17 -29.14 3.15
CA TYR A 144 -11.11 -28.28 3.86
C TYR A 144 -11.83 -29.03 4.97
N LYS A 145 -12.43 -30.20 4.67
CA LYS A 145 -13.10 -31.03 5.67
C LYS A 145 -12.16 -31.48 6.79
N LYS A 146 -10.91 -31.81 6.44
CA LYS A 146 -9.89 -32.26 7.38
C LYS A 146 -9.47 -31.16 8.34
N TYR A 147 -9.19 -29.94 7.86
CA TYR A 147 -8.66 -28.87 8.71
C TYR A 147 -9.70 -27.89 9.24
N LYS A 148 -10.96 -27.94 8.79
CA LYS A 148 -12.05 -27.08 9.30
C LYS A 148 -12.22 -27.15 10.82
N ARG A 149 -11.82 -28.26 11.45
CA ARG A 149 -11.89 -28.45 12.91
C ARG A 149 -10.72 -27.80 13.65
N ASN A 150 -9.62 -27.53 12.97
CA ASN A 150 -8.44 -26.90 13.55
C ASN A 150 -8.55 -25.38 13.43
N ILE A 151 -9.30 -24.77 14.35
CA ILE A 151 -9.40 -23.31 14.44
C ILE A 151 -8.15 -22.82 15.17
N ILE A 152 -7.37 -21.95 14.52
CA ILE A 152 -6.10 -21.47 15.06
C ILE A 152 -6.30 -20.35 16.09
N ASN A 153 -7.30 -19.49 15.87
CA ASN A 153 -7.60 -18.37 16.75
C ASN A 153 -9.11 -18.25 17.01
N GLU A 154 -9.45 -17.96 18.25
CA GLU A 154 -10.84 -17.71 18.69
C GLU A 154 -11.20 -16.23 18.62
N ASN A 155 -10.24 -15.36 18.95
CA ASN A 155 -10.40 -13.91 18.98
C ASN A 155 -9.71 -13.25 17.78
N ASP A 156 -10.28 -12.14 17.29
CA ASP A 156 -9.65 -11.30 16.26
C ASP A 156 -8.42 -10.57 16.84
N PRO A 157 -7.29 -10.50 16.10
CA PRO A 157 -6.07 -9.93 16.63
C PRO A 157 -6.14 -8.40 16.84
N TRP A 158 -7.10 -7.69 16.23
CA TRP A 158 -7.28 -6.25 16.44
C TRP A 158 -8.32 -5.93 17.52
N THR A 159 -9.48 -6.59 17.50
CA THR A 159 -10.53 -6.28 18.48
C THR A 159 -10.32 -7.00 19.81
N LEU A 160 -9.48 -8.03 19.84
CA LEU A 160 -9.25 -8.92 21.00
C LEU A 160 -10.54 -9.58 21.51
N SER A 161 -11.58 -9.60 20.68
CA SER A 161 -12.88 -10.18 20.97
C SER A 161 -13.25 -11.23 19.92
N PRO A 162 -14.21 -12.12 20.22
CA PRO A 162 -14.77 -13.00 19.20
C PRO A 162 -15.40 -12.19 18.07
N PRO A 163 -15.07 -12.48 16.80
CA PRO A 163 -15.57 -11.71 15.66
C PRO A 163 -17.06 -11.92 15.44
N GLU A 164 -17.81 -10.82 15.36
CA GLU A 164 -19.26 -10.83 15.07
C GLU A 164 -19.49 -11.12 13.57
N LYS A 165 -18.76 -10.43 12.70
CA LYS A 165 -18.83 -10.59 11.24
C LYS A 165 -17.62 -11.38 10.76
N CYS A 166 -17.67 -12.68 11.01
CA CYS A 166 -16.51 -13.54 10.80
C CYS A 166 -16.13 -13.72 9.31
N VAL A 167 -14.83 -13.64 9.03
CA VAL A 167 -14.17 -14.07 7.81
C VAL A 167 -13.28 -15.27 8.16
N LYS A 168 -13.60 -16.45 7.61
CA LYS A 168 -12.86 -17.68 7.86
C LYS A 168 -11.88 -17.93 6.73
N LEU A 169 -10.58 -17.89 7.05
CA LEU A 169 -9.50 -18.12 6.10
C LEU A 169 -8.86 -19.47 6.34
N PHE A 170 -8.90 -20.29 5.30
CA PHE A 170 -8.26 -21.59 5.30
C PHE A 170 -6.82 -21.43 4.82
N ASP A 171 -5.88 -21.95 5.61
CA ASP A 171 -4.47 -21.99 5.22
C ASP A 171 -3.97 -23.43 5.16
N VAL A 172 -3.53 -23.83 3.96
CA VAL A 172 -3.01 -25.16 3.68
C VAL A 172 -1.68 -25.38 4.40
N ARG A 173 -0.86 -24.33 4.56
CA ARG A 173 0.48 -24.43 5.16
C ARG A 173 0.38 -24.69 6.66
N SER A 174 -0.41 -23.89 7.37
CA SER A 174 -0.67 -24.10 8.81
C SER A 174 -1.65 -25.24 9.11
N ARG A 175 -2.33 -25.76 8.07
CA ARG A 175 -3.35 -26.82 8.19
C ARG A 175 -4.44 -26.43 9.18
N GLY A 176 -4.91 -25.19 9.10
CA GLY A 176 -5.86 -24.62 10.04
C GLY A 176 -6.76 -23.56 9.42
N VAL A 177 -7.70 -23.08 10.23
CA VAL A 177 -8.62 -22.01 9.89
C VAL A 177 -8.38 -20.83 10.81
N TYR A 178 -8.07 -19.68 10.22
CA TYR A 178 -8.03 -18.40 10.90
C TYR A 178 -9.39 -17.72 10.82
N ILE A 179 -9.80 -17.03 11.88
CA ILE A 179 -11.08 -16.31 11.95
C ILE A 179 -10.79 -14.84 12.23
N PHE A 180 -11.27 -13.95 11.36
CA PHE A 180 -11.09 -12.51 11.51
C PHE A 180 -12.42 -11.80 11.57
N GLU A 181 -12.43 -10.63 12.20
CA GLU A 181 -13.52 -9.66 12.07
C GLU A 181 -13.40 -8.98 10.70
N ALA A 182 -14.48 -8.98 9.91
CA ALA A 182 -14.45 -8.48 8.54
C ALA A 182 -14.02 -7.00 8.45
N SER A 183 -14.43 -6.19 9.43
CA SER A 183 -14.07 -4.76 9.47
C SER A 183 -12.58 -4.55 9.80
N SER A 184 -12.01 -5.34 10.71
CA SER A 184 -10.57 -5.34 11.02
C SER A 184 -9.75 -5.77 9.82
N LEU A 185 -10.13 -6.88 9.18
CA LEU A 185 -9.41 -7.42 8.04
C LEU A 185 -9.44 -6.46 6.84
N LYS A 186 -10.58 -5.81 6.58
CA LYS A 186 -10.68 -4.73 5.57
C LYS A 186 -9.68 -3.62 5.83
N LYS A 187 -9.66 -3.07 7.05
CA LYS A 187 -8.73 -1.99 7.42
C LYS A 187 -7.28 -2.42 7.26
N HIS A 188 -6.95 -3.66 7.61
CA HIS A 188 -5.60 -4.20 7.43
C HIS A 188 -5.18 -4.30 5.96
N MET A 189 -6.07 -4.79 5.09
CA MET A 189 -5.82 -4.83 3.65
C MET A 189 -5.68 -3.42 3.08
N GLU A 190 -6.57 -2.49 3.44
CA GLU A 190 -6.51 -1.09 3.01
C GLU A 190 -5.22 -0.41 3.47
N PHE A 191 -4.75 -0.70 4.68
CA PHE A 191 -3.48 -0.17 5.17
C PHE A 191 -2.30 -0.66 4.33
N SER A 192 -2.29 -1.95 3.97
CA SER A 192 -1.22 -2.55 3.15
C SER A 192 -1.24 -2.00 1.72
N LEU A 193 -2.42 -1.93 1.10
CA LEU A 193 -2.63 -1.44 -0.26
C LEU A 193 -2.50 0.08 -0.37
N GLY A 194 -2.79 0.81 0.70
CA GLY A 194 -2.69 2.27 0.77
C GLY A 194 -1.37 2.78 1.33
N TYR A 195 -0.39 1.89 1.58
CA TYR A 195 0.90 2.26 2.15
C TYR A 195 1.66 3.23 1.25
N SER A 196 2.28 4.22 1.87
CA SER A 196 3.08 5.23 1.19
C SER A 196 4.21 5.72 2.07
N GLU A 197 5.31 6.09 1.43
CA GLU A 197 6.50 6.69 2.05
C GLU A 197 6.68 8.08 1.46
N TRP A 198 6.70 9.13 2.28
CA TRP A 198 6.94 10.51 1.81
C TRP A 198 6.00 10.94 0.68
N GLN A 199 4.69 10.63 0.80
CA GLN A 199 3.67 10.83 -0.23
C GLN A 199 3.82 9.99 -1.51
N PHE A 200 4.86 9.15 -1.64
CA PHE A 200 5.02 8.21 -2.74
C PHE A 200 4.29 6.90 -2.43
N PRO A 201 3.36 6.46 -3.28
CA PRO A 201 2.64 5.21 -3.04
C PRO A 201 3.58 4.02 -3.24
N VAL A 202 3.70 3.22 -2.19
CA VAL A 202 4.48 1.96 -2.19
C VAL A 202 3.54 0.84 -1.71
N PRO A 203 2.44 0.59 -2.44
CA PRO A 203 1.45 -0.38 -1.98
C PRO A 203 2.11 -1.76 -1.81
N SER A 204 1.66 -2.50 -0.80
CA SER A 204 2.17 -3.83 -0.47
C SER A 204 1.06 -4.87 -0.50
N CYS A 205 1.43 -6.11 -0.86
CA CYS A 205 0.49 -7.24 -0.85
C CYS A 205 -0.08 -7.43 0.56
N PRO A 206 -1.40 -7.57 0.72
CA PRO A 206 -2.00 -7.85 2.02
C PRO A 206 -1.51 -9.19 2.60
N LYS A 207 -1.25 -9.18 3.91
CA LYS A 207 -0.68 -10.32 4.63
C LYS A 207 -1.66 -10.87 5.67
N ASN A 208 -1.48 -12.12 6.02
CA ASN A 208 -2.15 -12.71 7.17
C ASN A 208 -1.61 -12.06 8.46
N PRO A 209 -2.47 -11.44 9.28
CA PRO A 209 -2.07 -10.76 10.51
C PRO A 209 -1.32 -11.62 11.52
N PHE A 210 -1.58 -12.93 11.53
CA PHE A 210 -0.96 -13.87 12.49
C PHE A 210 0.39 -14.39 12.00
N THR A 211 0.51 -14.68 10.71
CA THR A 211 1.71 -15.33 10.15
C THR A 211 2.64 -14.37 9.43
N ASN A 212 2.17 -13.16 9.14
CA ASN A 212 2.83 -12.16 8.29
C ASN A 212 3.18 -12.71 6.89
N ILE A 213 2.47 -13.75 6.44
CA ILE A 213 2.62 -14.33 5.10
C ILE A 213 1.56 -13.71 4.19
N GLU A 214 1.93 -13.35 2.97
CA GLU A 214 1.01 -12.83 1.96
C GLU A 214 -0.13 -13.80 1.68
N PHE A 215 -1.34 -13.26 1.52
CA PHE A 215 -2.48 -14.07 1.12
C PHE A 215 -2.30 -14.53 -0.32
N ASN A 216 -2.63 -15.80 -0.59
CA ASN A 216 -2.72 -16.25 -1.98
C ASN A 216 -3.97 -15.69 -2.67
N GLN A 217 -3.99 -15.72 -4.00
CA GLN A 217 -5.10 -15.18 -4.81
C GLN A 217 -6.47 -15.76 -4.43
N GLY A 218 -6.56 -17.08 -4.19
CA GLY A 218 -7.81 -17.71 -3.77
C GLY A 218 -8.27 -17.25 -2.38
N GLN A 219 -7.34 -16.99 -1.46
CA GLN A 219 -7.65 -16.36 -0.17
C GLN A 219 -8.13 -14.93 -0.36
N LEU A 220 -7.47 -14.13 -1.19
CA LEU A 220 -7.87 -12.74 -1.49
C LEU A 220 -9.28 -12.66 -2.07
N GLY A 221 -9.61 -13.52 -3.04
CA GLY A 221 -10.96 -13.62 -3.60
C GLY A 221 -12.00 -14.00 -2.54
N ALA A 222 -11.71 -15.01 -1.71
CA ALA A 222 -12.60 -15.41 -0.63
C ALA A 222 -12.78 -14.31 0.43
N ILE A 223 -11.72 -13.57 0.77
CA ILE A 223 -11.75 -12.42 1.69
C ILE A 223 -12.68 -11.35 1.12
N ARG A 224 -12.45 -10.92 -0.12
CA ARG A 224 -13.25 -9.88 -0.80
C ARG A 224 -14.73 -10.22 -0.78
N GLU A 225 -15.10 -11.43 -1.21
CA GLU A 225 -16.51 -11.86 -1.22
C GLU A 225 -17.12 -11.84 0.18
N LYS A 226 -16.39 -12.28 1.21
CA LYS A 226 -16.89 -12.27 2.59
C LYS A 226 -17.03 -10.85 3.15
N ILE A 227 -16.07 -9.97 2.87
CA ILE A 227 -16.14 -8.55 3.25
C ILE A 227 -17.37 -7.89 2.60
N ARG A 228 -17.59 -8.12 1.30
CA ARG A 228 -18.78 -7.64 0.57
C ARG A 228 -20.09 -8.15 1.15
N LEU A 229 -20.18 -9.46 1.42
CA LEU A 229 -21.37 -10.08 2.02
C LEU A 229 -21.75 -9.46 3.37
N HIS A 230 -20.75 -9.00 4.13
CA HIS A 230 -20.95 -8.34 5.44
C HIS A 230 -21.30 -6.85 5.36
N GLY A 231 -21.49 -6.32 4.13
CA GLY A 231 -21.85 -4.93 3.85
C GLY A 231 -20.66 -3.98 3.85
N PHE A 232 -19.44 -4.50 3.79
CA PHE A 232 -18.24 -3.68 3.73
C PHE A 232 -17.74 -3.65 2.27
N SER A 233 -17.56 -2.46 1.71
CA SER A 233 -16.93 -2.26 0.41
C SER A 233 -15.68 -1.40 0.56
N SER A 234 -14.70 -1.62 -0.31
CA SER A 234 -13.46 -0.83 -0.37
C SER A 234 -13.03 -0.70 -1.81
N TRP A 235 -12.94 0.53 -2.31
CA TRP A 235 -12.46 0.78 -3.67
C TRP A 235 -11.05 0.20 -3.90
N MET A 236 -10.18 0.19 -2.87
CA MET A 236 -8.83 -0.35 -2.98
C MET A 236 -8.84 -1.87 -3.18
N ILE A 237 -9.67 -2.57 -2.41
CA ILE A 237 -9.77 -4.04 -2.52
C ILE A 237 -10.42 -4.42 -3.86
N GLU A 238 -11.42 -3.66 -4.32
CA GLU A 238 -12.03 -3.86 -5.64
C GLU A 238 -11.03 -3.60 -6.78
N ALA A 239 -10.32 -2.48 -6.76
CA ALA A 239 -9.31 -2.15 -7.76
C ALA A 239 -8.13 -3.15 -7.75
N PHE A 240 -7.75 -3.65 -6.57
CA PHE A 240 -6.73 -4.70 -6.46
C PHE A 240 -7.21 -6.04 -7.05
N ALA A 241 -8.50 -6.36 -6.90
CA ALA A 241 -9.10 -7.52 -7.56
C ALA A 241 -9.18 -7.36 -9.09
N GLU A 242 -9.52 -6.17 -9.57
CA GLU A 242 -9.53 -5.83 -11.01
C GLU A 242 -8.13 -5.92 -11.63
N SER A 243 -7.09 -5.69 -10.83
CA SER A 243 -5.68 -5.88 -11.22
C SER A 243 -5.21 -7.34 -11.10
N PHE A 244 -6.13 -8.30 -11.06
CA PHE A 244 -5.85 -9.74 -10.87
C PHE A 244 -4.96 -10.05 -9.66
N TRP A 245 -5.07 -9.24 -8.59
CA TRP A 245 -4.24 -9.35 -7.39
C TRP A 245 -2.74 -9.13 -7.62
N ASP A 246 -2.35 -8.49 -8.73
CA ASP A 246 -0.96 -8.10 -8.99
C ASP A 246 -0.69 -6.69 -8.45
N ILE A 247 0.26 -6.59 -7.52
CA ILE A 247 0.53 -5.33 -6.81
C ILE A 247 1.15 -4.26 -7.72
N HIS A 248 1.90 -4.67 -8.74
CA HIS A 248 2.55 -3.76 -9.68
C HIS A 248 1.53 -3.14 -10.64
N THR A 249 0.67 -3.98 -11.22
CA THR A 249 -0.46 -3.54 -12.05
C THR A 249 -1.38 -2.62 -11.26
N PHE A 250 -1.76 -3.03 -10.03
CA PHE A 250 -2.56 -2.19 -9.14
C PHE A 250 -1.93 -0.82 -8.88
N LYS A 251 -0.63 -0.79 -8.55
CA LYS A 251 0.12 0.45 -8.30
C LYS A 251 0.09 1.36 -9.52
N ASN A 252 0.34 0.81 -10.71
CA ASN A 252 0.44 1.58 -11.94
C ASN A 252 -0.93 2.14 -12.35
N ASP A 253 -1.96 1.29 -12.39
CA ASP A 253 -3.30 1.64 -12.83
C ASP A 253 -3.98 2.64 -11.88
N ASN A 254 -3.64 2.56 -10.58
CA ASN A 254 -4.25 3.39 -9.54
C ASN A 254 -3.30 4.46 -8.96
N ALA A 255 -2.18 4.75 -9.62
CA ALA A 255 -1.12 5.62 -9.09
C ALA A 255 -1.64 6.99 -8.61
N VAL A 256 -2.52 7.62 -9.39
CA VAL A 256 -3.13 8.93 -9.06
C VAL A 256 -4.01 8.83 -7.81
N MET A 257 -4.86 7.81 -7.74
CA MET A 257 -5.78 7.61 -6.62
C MET A 257 -5.05 7.27 -5.33
N LEU A 258 -3.98 6.46 -5.42
CA LEU A 258 -3.11 6.14 -4.29
C LEU A 258 -2.40 7.40 -3.76
N LYS A 259 -1.83 8.24 -4.63
CA LYS A 259 -1.23 9.52 -4.21
C LYS A 259 -2.23 10.43 -3.49
N ILE A 260 -3.46 10.56 -4.02
CA ILE A 260 -4.52 11.35 -3.36
C ILE A 260 -4.87 10.74 -1.99
N TYR A 261 -4.90 9.42 -1.89
CA TYR A 261 -5.13 8.74 -0.62
C TYR A 261 -4.01 9.01 0.39
N SER A 262 -2.75 8.95 -0.03
CA SER A 262 -1.58 9.26 0.81
C SER A 262 -1.64 10.66 1.40
N VAL A 263 -1.94 11.68 0.57
CA VAL A 263 -2.13 13.06 1.06
C VAL A 263 -3.25 13.14 2.10
N LYS A 264 -4.36 12.43 1.87
CA LYS A 264 -5.47 12.39 2.85
C LYS A 264 -5.09 11.71 4.16
N GLN A 265 -4.29 10.65 4.12
CA GLN A 265 -3.81 9.98 5.34
C GLN A 265 -2.80 10.85 6.09
N LEU A 266 -1.90 11.52 5.38
CA LEU A 266 -0.92 12.44 5.96
C LEU A 266 -1.62 13.54 6.77
N VAL A 267 -2.62 14.19 6.15
CA VAL A 267 -3.42 15.26 6.78
C VAL A 267 -4.28 14.76 7.94
N LYS A 268 -4.65 13.46 7.95
CA LYS A 268 -5.42 12.87 9.05
C LYS A 268 -4.60 12.77 10.34
N ASN A 269 -3.27 12.70 10.23
CA ASN A 269 -2.35 12.71 11.37
C ASN A 269 -1.43 13.95 11.34
N PRO A 270 -1.97 15.14 11.67
CA PRO A 270 -1.22 16.40 11.59
C PRO A 270 -0.04 16.49 12.56
N GLU A 271 0.00 15.63 13.59
CA GLU A 271 1.09 15.59 14.56
C GLU A 271 2.30 14.81 14.07
N SER A 272 2.16 14.05 12.98
CA SER A 272 3.29 13.33 12.38
C SER A 272 4.37 14.30 11.91
N THR A 273 5.64 13.92 12.11
CA THR A 273 6.81 14.69 11.66
C THR A 273 6.74 14.96 10.17
N GLU A 274 6.41 13.95 9.37
CA GLU A 274 6.24 14.06 7.91
C GLU A 274 5.19 15.12 7.52
N CYS A 275 4.03 15.15 8.19
CA CYS A 275 3.01 16.16 7.89
C CYS A 275 3.48 17.57 8.27
N ARG A 276 4.23 17.72 9.36
CA ARG A 276 4.73 19.02 9.81
C ARG A 276 5.82 19.58 8.89
N GLU A 277 6.72 18.71 8.42
CA GLU A 277 7.80 19.09 7.50
C GLU A 277 7.22 19.49 6.14
N THR A 278 6.37 18.63 5.55
CA THR A 278 5.75 18.93 4.26
C THR A 278 4.80 20.13 4.30
N LEU A 279 4.13 20.38 5.43
CA LEU A 279 3.35 21.60 5.62
C LEU A 279 4.23 22.86 5.73
N GLN A 280 5.39 22.77 6.39
CA GLN A 280 6.34 23.89 6.46
C GLN A 280 6.88 24.23 5.07
N GLU A 281 7.29 23.23 4.30
CA GLU A 281 7.74 23.42 2.91
C GLU A 281 6.64 24.07 2.05
N PHE A 282 5.38 23.65 2.22
CA PHE A 282 4.25 24.28 1.53
C PHE A 282 4.07 25.75 1.93
N ILE A 283 4.12 26.07 3.23
CA ILE A 283 4.02 27.46 3.71
C ILE A 283 5.16 28.31 3.14
N GLU A 284 6.38 27.76 3.08
CA GLU A 284 7.55 28.42 2.48
C GLU A 284 7.33 28.73 1.00
N GLN A 285 6.86 27.76 0.23
CA GLN A 285 6.55 27.94 -1.19
C GLN A 285 5.46 29.02 -1.39
N GLU A 286 4.42 29.04 -0.57
CA GLU A 286 3.38 30.07 -0.65
C GLU A 286 3.89 31.45 -0.23
N PHE A 287 4.85 31.52 0.69
CA PHE A 287 5.49 32.77 1.11
C PHE A 287 6.32 33.38 -0.04
N GLU A 288 7.11 32.54 -0.71
CA GLU A 288 7.90 32.91 -1.89
C GLU A 288 6.99 33.31 -3.06
N TYR A 289 5.97 32.50 -3.36
CA TYR A 289 5.04 32.76 -4.46
C TYR A 289 4.33 34.12 -4.30
N ASN A 290 3.91 34.44 -3.08
CA ASN A 290 3.23 35.69 -2.78
C ASN A 290 4.19 36.89 -2.60
N ASN A 291 5.50 36.69 -2.78
CA ASN A 291 6.54 37.71 -2.60
C ASN A 291 6.45 38.42 -1.23
N TYR A 292 6.09 37.69 -0.18
CA TYR A 292 6.05 38.25 1.17
C TYR A 292 7.47 38.33 1.74
N ARG A 293 7.86 39.45 2.38
CA ARG A 293 9.26 39.73 2.75
C ARG A 293 9.56 39.75 4.25
N ASP A 294 8.57 39.51 5.13
CA ASP A 294 8.81 39.59 6.58
C ASP A 294 9.17 38.22 7.15
N ASP A 295 10.47 37.91 7.21
CA ASP A 295 10.99 36.62 7.69
C ASP A 295 10.52 36.26 9.11
N ARG A 296 10.12 37.23 9.92
CA ARG A 296 9.60 36.95 11.27
C ARG A 296 8.31 36.15 11.20
N TYR A 297 7.51 36.35 10.16
CA TYR A 297 6.21 35.70 9.98
C TYR A 297 6.39 34.24 9.61
N ILE A 298 7.28 33.93 8.66
CA ILE A 298 7.56 32.56 8.27
C ILE A 298 8.12 31.76 9.45
N VAL A 299 9.05 32.34 10.23
CA VAL A 299 9.60 31.65 11.41
C VAL A 299 8.52 31.41 12.48
N ALA A 300 7.59 32.36 12.69
CA ALA A 300 6.46 32.18 13.59
C ALA A 300 5.50 31.07 13.13
N LEU A 301 5.21 31.00 11.82
CA LEU A 301 4.37 29.95 11.24
C LEU A 301 5.04 28.57 11.34
N LYS A 302 6.34 28.44 11.03
CA LYS A 302 7.09 27.19 11.22
C LYS A 302 7.05 26.74 12.68
N TRP A 303 7.17 27.67 13.63
CA TRP A 303 7.00 27.37 15.06
C TRP A 303 5.57 26.92 15.40
N ALA A 304 4.55 27.58 14.84
CA ALA A 304 3.15 27.22 15.05
C ALA A 304 2.83 25.82 14.49
N VAL A 305 3.37 25.44 13.33
CA VAL A 305 3.23 24.06 12.79
C VAL A 305 3.79 23.02 13.77
N LYS A 306 4.92 23.30 14.41
CA LYS A 306 5.55 22.37 15.38
C LYS A 306 4.78 22.28 16.69
N ASN A 307 4.26 23.39 17.20
CA ASN A 307 3.76 23.49 18.58
C ASN A 307 2.24 23.65 18.70
N ARG A 308 1.56 24.08 17.64
CA ARG A 308 0.16 24.53 17.63
C ARG A 308 -0.60 24.02 16.41
N ILE A 309 -0.27 22.83 15.90
CA ILE A 309 -0.90 22.29 14.67
C ILE A 309 -2.43 22.12 14.74
N LYS A 310 -2.99 22.02 15.95
CA LYS A 310 -4.45 21.92 16.20
C LYS A 310 -5.14 23.29 16.32
N ASP A 311 -4.39 24.39 16.30
CA ASP A 311 -5.00 25.73 16.29
C ASP A 311 -5.87 25.89 15.03
N PRO A 312 -7.07 26.49 15.13
CA PRO A 312 -7.97 26.65 13.98
C PRO A 312 -7.29 27.26 12.75
N TYR A 313 -6.38 28.22 12.96
CA TYR A 313 -5.63 28.85 11.87
C TYR A 313 -4.67 27.88 11.18
N MET A 314 -4.05 26.95 11.92
CA MET A 314 -3.21 25.88 11.35
C MET A 314 -4.03 24.80 10.64
N ILE A 315 -5.27 24.56 11.08
CA ILE A 315 -6.19 23.67 10.39
C ILE A 315 -6.57 24.24 9.00
N GLU A 316 -6.75 25.55 8.88
CA GLU A 316 -7.00 26.21 7.59
C GLU A 316 -5.83 26.04 6.61
N TRP A 317 -4.60 26.30 7.07
CA TRP A 317 -3.39 26.02 6.29
C TRP A 317 -3.29 24.55 5.86
N LEU A 318 -3.66 23.62 6.74
CA LEU A 318 -3.66 22.20 6.43
C LEU A 318 -4.71 21.81 5.36
N GLN A 319 -5.86 22.49 5.32
CA GLN A 319 -6.84 22.29 4.24
C GLN A 319 -6.34 22.83 2.90
N LEU A 320 -5.67 24.00 2.89
CA LEU A 320 -5.05 24.55 1.69
C LEU A 320 -3.95 23.63 1.15
N PHE A 321 -3.07 23.16 2.03
CA PHE A 321 -2.04 22.15 1.72
C PHE A 321 -2.65 20.92 1.05
N LYS A 322 -3.70 20.35 1.66
CA LYS A 322 -4.41 19.19 1.12
C LYS A 322 -4.99 19.47 -0.27
N ALA A 323 -5.65 20.61 -0.44
CA ALA A 323 -6.24 21.01 -1.72
C ALA A 323 -5.16 21.19 -2.80
N TYR A 324 -4.07 21.86 -2.45
CA TYR A 324 -2.93 22.12 -3.33
C TYR A 324 -2.34 20.81 -3.87
N HIS A 325 -1.96 19.89 -2.98
CA HIS A 325 -1.36 18.63 -3.40
C HIS A 325 -2.34 17.76 -4.20
N ILE A 326 -3.63 17.73 -3.86
CA ILE A 326 -4.63 16.99 -4.64
C ILE A 326 -4.77 17.56 -6.06
N LEU A 327 -4.81 18.88 -6.22
CA LEU A 327 -4.87 19.51 -7.55
C LEU A 327 -3.59 19.22 -8.35
N LYS A 328 -2.42 19.36 -7.73
CA LYS A 328 -1.12 19.05 -8.34
C LYS A 328 -1.04 17.59 -8.81
N ILE A 329 -1.58 16.64 -8.04
CA ILE A 329 -1.64 15.23 -8.43
C ILE A 329 -2.60 15.01 -9.61
N ARG A 330 -3.78 15.65 -9.61
CA ARG A 330 -4.80 15.46 -10.65
C ARG A 330 -4.39 16.02 -12.01
N HIS A 331 -3.82 17.21 -12.01
CA HIS A 331 -3.44 17.91 -13.25
C HIS A 331 -2.01 17.61 -13.69
N GLY A 332 -1.19 17.00 -12.82
CA GLY A 332 0.24 16.84 -13.04
C GLY A 332 1.00 18.16 -12.86
N ILE A 333 2.30 18.06 -12.58
CA ILE A 333 3.15 19.23 -12.28
C ILE A 333 3.29 20.15 -13.50
N VAL A 334 3.38 19.57 -14.70
CA VAL A 334 3.65 20.32 -15.94
C VAL A 334 2.40 21.04 -16.46
N SER A 335 1.22 20.47 -16.22
CA SER A 335 -0.03 20.97 -16.82
C SER A 335 -0.89 21.77 -15.85
N ILE A 336 -0.47 21.94 -14.59
CA ILE A 336 -1.21 22.76 -13.64
C ILE A 336 -0.98 24.24 -13.97
N ASN A 337 -1.89 24.80 -14.76
CA ASN A 337 -1.92 26.23 -15.01
C ASN A 337 -2.16 26.97 -13.69
N ASN A 338 -1.49 28.12 -13.51
CA ASN A 338 -1.68 28.99 -12.33
C ASN A 338 -3.15 29.31 -12.05
N HIS A 339 -4.02 29.24 -13.06
CA HIS A 339 -5.46 29.40 -12.91
C HIS A 339 -6.08 28.38 -11.94
N HIS A 340 -5.66 27.10 -11.98
CA HIS A 340 -6.18 26.07 -11.08
C HIS A 340 -5.80 26.30 -9.61
N LEU A 341 -4.65 26.95 -9.38
CA LEU A 341 -4.14 27.25 -8.05
C LEU A 341 -4.46 28.67 -7.57
N THR A 342 -5.08 29.50 -8.42
CA THR A 342 -5.32 30.92 -8.11
C THR A 342 -6.11 31.11 -6.82
N ASN A 343 -7.12 30.27 -6.57
CA ASN A 343 -7.89 30.35 -5.32
C ASN A 343 -7.05 29.97 -4.10
N ILE A 344 -6.19 28.95 -4.23
CA ILE A 344 -5.31 28.50 -3.14
C ILE A 344 -4.30 29.59 -2.80
N HIS A 345 -3.65 30.17 -3.81
CA HIS A 345 -2.69 31.25 -3.61
C HIS A 345 -3.33 32.52 -3.04
N ARG A 346 -4.57 32.82 -3.44
CA ARG A 346 -5.34 33.93 -2.85
C ARG A 346 -5.68 33.65 -1.38
N GLU A 347 -6.20 32.48 -1.08
CA GLU A 347 -6.57 32.10 0.30
C GLU A 347 -5.33 32.02 1.20
N SER A 348 -4.20 31.50 0.70
CA SER A 348 -2.93 31.50 1.43
C SER A 348 -2.44 32.92 1.70
N TYR A 349 -2.55 33.83 0.72
CA TYR A 349 -2.26 35.25 0.90
C TYR A 349 -3.15 35.90 1.97
N GLU A 350 -4.45 35.62 1.98
CA GLU A 350 -5.38 36.12 3.00
C GLU A 350 -4.98 35.65 4.41
N LEU A 351 -4.56 34.38 4.55
CA LEU A 351 -4.01 33.87 5.80
C LEU A 351 -2.73 34.61 6.21
N LEU A 352 -1.79 34.83 5.29
CA LEU A 352 -0.54 35.58 5.54
C LEU A 352 -0.81 37.03 5.97
N MET A 353 -1.90 37.63 5.48
CA MET A 353 -2.31 38.99 5.82
C MET A 353 -2.98 39.09 7.19
N ASN A 354 -3.29 37.96 7.85
CA ASN A 354 -3.82 37.95 9.22
C ASN A 354 -2.73 38.22 10.27
N LYS A 355 -2.22 39.46 10.28
CA LYS A 355 -1.13 39.92 11.16
C LYS A 355 -1.42 39.71 12.64
N ALA A 356 -2.69 39.77 13.06
CA ALA A 356 -3.07 39.61 14.47
C ALA A 356 -2.78 38.20 14.98
N VAL A 357 -3.14 37.17 14.22
CA VAL A 357 -2.89 35.77 14.58
C VAL A 357 -1.39 35.46 14.54
N ILE A 358 -0.67 35.96 13.54
CA ILE A 358 0.77 35.73 13.45
C ILE A 358 1.52 36.42 14.59
N LYS A 359 1.15 37.67 14.94
CA LYS A 359 1.69 38.36 16.12
C LYS A 359 1.42 37.60 17.42
N LYS A 360 0.25 36.96 17.56
CA LYS A 360 -0.04 36.06 18.69
C LYS A 360 0.97 34.91 18.76
N PHE A 361 1.25 34.23 17.64
CA PHE A 361 2.26 33.16 17.62
C PHE A 361 3.67 33.65 17.92
N ILE A 362 4.07 34.83 17.42
CA ILE A 362 5.35 35.46 17.77
C ILE A 362 5.46 35.63 19.28
N LYS A 363 4.43 36.21 19.90
CA LYS A 363 4.39 36.46 21.35
C LYS A 363 4.47 35.17 22.16
N GLU A 364 3.68 34.16 21.81
CA GLU A 364 3.72 32.84 22.46
C GLU A 364 5.10 32.17 22.32
N ARG A 365 5.75 32.30 21.17
CA ARG A 365 7.10 31.76 20.95
C ARG A 365 8.13 32.45 21.84
N VAL A 366 8.11 33.79 21.90
CA VAL A 366 9.00 34.58 22.76
C VAL A 366 8.80 34.18 24.23
N GLU A 367 7.55 34.02 24.68
CA GLU A 367 7.26 33.55 26.04
C GLU A 367 7.78 32.13 26.30
N THR A 368 7.70 31.24 25.30
CA THR A 368 8.23 29.86 25.41
C THR A 368 9.74 29.86 25.58
N ILE A 369 10.47 30.66 24.78
CA ILE A 369 11.93 30.82 24.87
C ILE A 369 12.32 31.45 26.22
N ARG A 370 11.59 32.47 26.67
CA ARG A 370 11.83 33.11 27.97
C ARG A 370 11.67 32.11 29.12
N LYS A 371 10.64 31.26 29.08
CA LYS A 371 10.41 30.23 30.10
C LYS A 371 11.52 29.16 30.10
N SER A 372 11.96 28.68 28.93
CA SER A 372 13.05 27.71 28.85
C SER A 372 14.38 28.27 29.39
N ASN A 373 14.65 29.56 29.16
CA ASN A 373 15.89 30.18 29.64
C ASN A 373 15.89 30.38 31.16
N ILE A 374 14.76 30.77 31.76
CA ILE A 374 14.65 30.93 33.22
C ILE A 374 14.89 29.60 33.94
N SER A 375 14.39 28.47 33.40
CA SER A 375 14.60 27.16 34.03
C SER A 375 16.06 26.70 34.05
N VAL A 376 16.88 27.13 33.10
CA VAL A 376 18.31 26.77 33.03
C VAL A 376 19.13 27.56 34.05
N VAL A 377 18.77 28.82 34.32
CA VAL A 377 19.53 29.68 35.25
C VAL A 377 19.29 29.28 36.72
N SER A 378 18.14 28.67 37.03
CA SER A 378 17.78 28.29 38.40
C SER A 378 18.43 27.00 38.93
N THR A 379 19.14 26.23 38.09
CA THR A 379 19.74 24.95 38.49
C THR A 379 21.20 25.01 38.94
N ASP A 380 21.87 26.16 38.79
CA ASP A 380 23.33 26.30 39.02
C ASP A 380 23.70 26.89 40.40
N THR A 381 22.76 27.04 41.33
CA THR A 381 23.05 27.44 42.71
C THR A 381 22.77 26.31 43.69
N ASN A 382 23.55 25.22 43.60
CA ASN A 382 23.73 24.28 44.70
C ASN A 382 25.17 24.39 45.22
N PRO A 383 25.42 25.07 46.36
CA PRO A 383 26.70 25.03 47.01
C PRO A 383 26.80 23.73 47.85
N ALA A 384 27.81 22.92 47.52
CA ALA A 384 28.44 21.85 48.32
C ALA A 384 27.71 20.49 48.47
N LEU A 385 28.35 19.40 48.00
CA LEU A 385 29.26 18.62 48.84
C LEU A 385 30.11 17.64 48.01
N ASN A 386 31.40 17.59 48.33
CA ASN A 386 32.42 16.72 47.75
C ASN A 386 32.06 15.23 47.78
N SER A 387 32.22 14.53 46.66
CA SER A 387 32.87 13.22 46.64
C SER A 387 33.47 12.95 45.27
N VAL A 388 34.73 12.54 45.29
CA VAL A 388 35.62 12.39 44.15
C VAL A 388 35.37 11.05 43.45
N THR A 389 35.23 11.05 42.12
CA THR A 389 35.56 9.90 41.27
C THR A 389 35.92 10.40 39.86
N PRO A 390 37.00 9.91 39.22
CA PRO A 390 37.49 10.49 37.97
C PRO A 390 37.03 9.73 36.72
N LEU A 391 37.13 10.43 35.59
CA LEU A 391 37.09 10.01 34.17
C LEU A 391 35.72 10.01 33.48
N THR A 392 35.43 11.01 32.63
CA THR A 392 35.51 10.89 31.16
C THR A 392 35.20 12.21 30.43
N GLU A 393 35.94 12.40 29.32
CA GLU A 393 35.82 13.32 28.17
C GLU A 393 34.93 14.57 28.22
N HIS A 394 35.59 15.73 28.12
CA HIS A 394 35.02 17.04 27.83
C HIS A 394 34.45 17.12 26.41
N GLN A 395 33.15 17.41 26.28
CA GLN A 395 32.65 18.21 25.17
C GLN A 395 32.65 19.70 25.56
N PRO A 396 33.00 20.63 24.66
CA PRO A 396 33.01 22.06 24.96
C PRO A 396 31.57 22.57 25.05
N ASN A 397 31.23 23.19 26.19
CA ASN A 397 30.02 24.00 26.31
C ASN A 397 30.10 25.20 25.35
N PRO A 398 29.01 25.59 24.68
CA PRO A 398 28.98 26.81 23.88
C PRO A 398 29.24 28.05 24.77
N PRO A 399 29.92 29.08 24.26
CA PRO A 399 30.28 30.25 25.05
C PRO A 399 29.04 31.03 25.49
N VAL A 400 28.97 31.34 26.78
CA VAL A 400 27.91 32.13 27.46
C VAL A 400 27.71 33.54 26.85
N GLN A 401 28.61 33.98 25.97
CA GLN A 401 28.50 35.27 25.25
C GLN A 401 27.39 35.28 24.18
N ASP A 402 27.06 34.15 23.55
CA ASP A 402 26.02 34.11 22.50
C ASP A 402 24.59 34.26 23.05
N ILE A 403 24.37 33.85 24.31
CA ILE A 403 23.04 33.88 24.95
C ILE A 403 22.66 35.29 25.38
N ASN A 404 23.61 36.07 25.89
CA ASN A 404 23.37 37.45 26.30
C ASN A 404 23.18 38.39 25.11
N TYR A 405 23.83 38.09 23.98
CA TYR A 405 23.66 38.85 22.72
C TYR A 405 22.25 38.66 22.13
N GLY A 406 21.72 37.42 22.13
CA GLY A 406 20.35 37.15 21.67
C GLY A 406 19.24 37.81 22.53
N ILE A 407 19.49 38.00 23.83
CA ILE A 407 18.56 38.70 24.73
C ILE A 407 18.55 40.21 24.44
N GLY A 408 19.71 40.81 24.16
CA GLY A 408 19.83 42.20 23.74
C GLY A 408 19.09 42.48 22.43
N LEU A 409 19.30 41.63 21.43
CA LEU A 409 18.66 41.76 20.11
C LEU A 409 17.12 41.68 20.20
N LEU A 410 16.58 40.80 21.05
CA LEU A 410 15.13 40.67 21.24
C LEU A 410 14.53 41.88 21.97
N GLN A 411 15.22 42.42 22.97
CA GLN A 411 14.80 43.62 23.69
C GLN A 411 14.85 44.86 22.78
N ASP A 412 15.88 44.96 21.93
CA ASP A 412 16.03 46.05 20.96
C ASP A 412 14.96 45.99 19.87
N ILE A 413 14.59 44.79 19.41
CA ILE A 413 13.47 44.58 18.48
C ILE A 413 12.13 44.97 19.11
N GLU A 414 11.89 44.62 20.39
CA GLU A 414 10.66 45.01 21.11
C GLU A 414 10.58 46.53 21.29
N ASN A 415 11.69 47.17 21.70
CA ASN A 415 11.78 48.62 21.87
C ASN A 415 11.61 49.37 20.53
N HIS A 416 12.16 48.85 19.43
CA HIS A 416 11.99 49.42 18.09
C HIS A 416 10.56 49.24 17.57
N MET A 417 9.92 48.11 17.85
CA MET A 417 8.52 47.86 17.46
C MET A 417 7.55 48.77 18.20
N GLU A 418 7.83 49.06 19.47
CA GLU A 418 7.08 50.03 20.26
C GLU A 418 7.25 51.45 19.71
N MET A 419 8.49 51.87 19.37
CA MET A 419 8.73 53.15 18.71
C MET A 419 8.07 53.28 17.33
N LEU A 420 8.16 52.26 16.48
CA LEU A 420 7.58 52.29 15.12
C LEU A 420 6.04 52.27 15.16
N SER A 421 5.43 51.73 16.22
CA SER A 421 3.98 51.77 16.42
C SER A 421 3.45 53.14 16.84
N LEU A 422 4.33 54.04 17.27
CA LEU A 422 4.00 55.40 17.71
C LEU A 422 4.18 56.45 16.59
N LEU A 423 4.72 56.08 15.42
CA LEU A 423 4.91 56.98 14.29
C LEU A 423 3.68 56.99 13.35
N PRO A 424 3.21 58.17 12.90
CA PRO A 424 2.13 58.27 11.92
C PRO A 424 2.56 57.68 10.56
N SER A 425 1.63 57.00 9.89
CA SER A 425 1.86 56.18 8.69
C SER A 425 2.38 56.89 7.43
N HIS A 426 2.65 58.20 7.49
CA HIS A 426 3.15 58.99 6.36
C HIS A 426 4.61 59.45 6.49
N ASP A 427 5.30 59.19 7.60
CA ASP A 427 6.69 59.66 7.85
C ASP A 427 7.76 58.57 7.87
N ILE A 428 7.52 57.41 7.25
CA ILE A 428 8.60 56.43 7.01
C ILE A 428 9.38 56.87 5.77
N ASN A 429 10.29 57.83 5.95
CA ASN A 429 11.13 58.32 4.87
C ASN A 429 12.28 57.35 4.57
N HIS A 430 12.76 57.34 3.32
CA HIS A 430 13.79 56.45 2.76
C HIS A 430 15.09 56.41 3.61
N HIS A 431 15.33 57.45 4.42
CA HIS A 431 16.46 57.55 5.33
C HIS A 431 16.41 56.55 6.50
N ASN A 432 15.22 56.28 7.05
CA ASN A 432 15.04 55.32 8.15
C ASN A 432 15.18 53.87 7.67
N ILE A 433 14.80 53.61 6.41
CA ILE A 433 14.98 52.31 5.75
C ILE A 433 16.46 52.08 5.42
N GLN A 434 17.18 53.12 4.95
CA GLN A 434 18.61 53.00 4.65
C GLN A 434 19.46 52.81 5.91
N TYR A 435 19.07 53.41 7.04
CA TYR A 435 19.72 53.19 8.33
C TYR A 435 19.56 51.73 8.81
N LEU A 436 18.38 51.14 8.62
CA LEU A 436 18.10 49.73 8.96
C LEU A 436 18.84 48.75 8.04
N ILE A 437 18.96 49.05 6.74
CA ILE A 437 19.76 48.26 5.78
C ILE A 437 21.24 48.31 6.17
N ASN A 438 21.77 49.49 6.48
CA ASN A 438 23.17 49.65 6.90
C ASN A 438 23.47 49.00 8.27
N MET A 439 22.47 48.80 9.12
CA MET A 439 22.63 48.06 10.37
C MET A 439 22.74 46.55 10.14
N LEU A 440 22.07 46.02 9.12
CA LEU A 440 22.06 44.60 8.79
C LEU A 440 23.24 44.19 7.91
N ASP A 441 23.71 45.07 7.01
CA ASP A 441 24.85 44.80 6.13
C ASP A 441 26.22 44.84 6.87
N ASN A 442 26.28 45.45 8.06
CA ASN A 442 27.51 45.49 8.88
C ASN A 442 27.75 44.20 9.69
N ASP A 443 26.80 43.26 9.71
CA ASP A 443 26.93 41.97 10.42
C ASP A 443 27.43 40.82 9.52
N GLU A 444 27.67 41.04 8.22
CA GLU A 444 28.30 40.02 7.34
C GLU A 444 29.84 40.01 7.38
N ASN A 445 30.47 40.83 8.24
CA ASN A 445 31.91 40.77 8.49
C ASN A 445 32.21 40.75 10.00
N ILE A 446 31.92 39.63 10.68
CA ILE A 446 32.62 39.09 11.86
C ILE A 446 32.38 37.59 11.97
#